data_AF-A0A938WF24-F1
#
_entry.id   AF-A0A938WF24-F1
#
_cell.length_a   1.000
_cell.length_b   1.000
_cell.length_c   1.000
_cell.angle_alpha   90.00
_cell.angle_beta   90.00
_cell.angle_gamma   90.00
#
_symmetry.space_group_name_H-M   'P 1'
#
loop_
_entity.id
_entity.type
_entity.pdbx_description
1 polymer ?
#
loop_
_entity_poly.entity_id
_entity_poly.type
_entity_poly.pdbx_seq_one_letter_code
_entity_poly.pdbx_strand_id
1 'polypeptide(L)'
;MADLLSSRNLRRWLPWALIVLAALVLPVVLPPFRLNLLGRFLSLGIVALGVDLIWGYTGMLSLGQGIFFALGGYALAMYLQLNELKPGELPEFFSLYGVKSLPAFWQPFGSPLFTLVAIWVIPALVAGVLGYLVFRNRIKGVYFSILTQAALLVFFNFFNGQQKLI
;
A
#
# COMPACT_ATOMS: atom_id res chain seq x y z
N MET A 1 9.66 39.14 5.56
CA MET A 1 8.20 38.85 5.40
C MET A 1 7.62 39.36 4.08
N ALA A 2 8.17 40.39 3.42
CA ALA A 2 7.64 40.95 2.17
C ALA A 2 7.91 40.11 0.89
N ASP A 3 8.94 39.25 0.87
CA ASP A 3 9.29 38.44 -0.32
C ASP A 3 8.36 37.24 -0.59
N LEU A 4 7.49 36.87 0.35
CA LEU A 4 6.52 35.78 0.17
C LEU A 4 5.39 36.16 -0.80
N LEU A 5 5.14 37.46 -1.02
CA LEU A 5 4.06 37.98 -1.86
C LEU A 5 4.52 38.44 -3.25
N SER A 6 5.74 38.09 -3.68
CA SER A 6 6.17 38.25 -5.08
C SER A 6 5.34 37.34 -5.99
N SER A 7 4.82 37.86 -7.11
CA SER A 7 3.92 37.12 -8.03
C SER A 7 4.53 35.80 -8.56
N ARG A 8 5.87 35.71 -8.66
CA ARG A 8 6.58 34.47 -9.00
C ARG A 8 6.58 33.45 -7.87
N ASN A 9 6.73 33.91 -6.62
CA ASN A 9 6.65 33.04 -5.45
C ASN A 9 5.20 32.60 -5.23
N LEU A 10 4.23 33.52 -5.34
CA LEU A 10 2.81 33.21 -5.22
C LEU A 10 2.39 32.10 -6.21
N ARG A 11 2.79 32.18 -7.49
CA ARG A 11 2.46 31.15 -8.49
C ARG A 11 3.10 29.78 -8.20
N ARG A 12 4.25 29.75 -7.53
CA ARG A 12 4.93 28.50 -7.10
C ARG A 12 4.26 27.88 -5.87
N TRP A 13 3.82 28.69 -4.92
CA TRP A 13 3.17 28.24 -3.68
C TRP A 13 1.67 27.97 -3.85
N LEU A 14 1.02 28.56 -4.86
CA LEU A 14 -0.40 28.38 -5.16
C LEU A 14 -0.85 26.91 -5.22
N PRO A 15 -0.20 25.99 -5.96
CA PRO A 15 -0.64 24.60 -5.99
C PRO A 15 -0.52 23.92 -4.63
N TRP A 16 0.55 24.19 -3.87
CA TRP A 16 0.73 23.65 -2.53
C TRP A 16 -0.31 24.18 -1.56
N ALA A 17 -0.61 25.48 -1.61
CA ALA A 17 -1.66 26.09 -0.82
C ALA A 17 -3.04 25.51 -1.15
N LEU A 18 -3.34 25.26 -2.44
CA LEU A 18 -4.58 24.62 -2.87
C LEU A 18 -4.68 23.18 -2.38
N ILE A 19 -3.59 22.41 -2.41
CA ILE A 19 -3.56 21.03 -1.89
C ILE A 19 -3.83 21.02 -0.38
N VAL A 20 -3.15 21.89 0.39
CA VAL A 20 -3.33 21.99 1.84
C VAL A 20 -4.76 22.44 2.17
N LEU A 21 -5.28 23.44 1.46
CA LEU A 21 -6.65 23.91 1.64
C LEU A 21 -7.65 22.79 1.34
N ALA A 22 -7.47 22.06 0.24
CA ALA A 22 -8.31 20.92 -0.11
C ALA A 22 -8.24 19.83 0.97
N ALA A 23 -7.05 19.51 1.48
CA ALA A 23 -6.87 18.51 2.54
C ALA A 23 -7.58 18.89 3.86
N LEU A 24 -7.73 20.18 4.16
CA LEU A 24 -8.42 20.67 5.36
C LEU A 24 -9.94 20.80 5.15
N VAL A 25 -10.38 21.26 3.98
CA VAL A 25 -11.80 21.56 3.70
C VAL A 25 -12.57 20.31 3.31
N LEU A 26 -12.00 19.43 2.48
CA LEU A 26 -12.71 18.26 1.96
C LEU A 26 -13.23 17.32 3.06
N PRO A 27 -12.47 16.99 4.14
CA PRO A 27 -12.96 16.17 5.26
C PRO A 27 -14.18 16.73 5.98
N VAL A 28 -14.33 18.07 6.00
CA VAL A 28 -15.42 18.74 6.72
C VAL A 28 -16.67 18.84 5.85
N VAL A 29 -16.50 19.01 4.53
CA VAL A 29 -17.62 19.27 3.60
C VAL A 29 -18.23 17.98 3.05
N LEU A 30 -17.43 16.92 2.88
CA LEU A 30 -17.89 15.71 2.19
C LEU A 30 -18.53 14.68 3.15
N PRO A 31 -19.62 14.01 2.73
CA PRO A 31 -20.17 12.86 3.45
C PRO A 31 -19.17 11.68 3.53
N PRO A 32 -19.26 10.80 4.55
CA PRO A 32 -18.31 9.71 4.78
C PRO A 32 -18.07 8.79 3.57
N PHE A 33 -19.12 8.49 2.80
CA PHE A 33 -19.00 7.66 1.59
C PHE A 33 -18.11 8.31 0.52
N ARG A 34 -18.30 9.61 0.26
CA ARG A 34 -17.48 10.35 -0.73
C ARG A 34 -16.06 10.56 -0.24
N LEU A 35 -15.87 10.72 1.07
CA LEU A 35 -14.53 10.80 1.68
C LEU A 35 -13.74 9.51 1.50
N ASN A 36 -14.35 8.36 1.78
CA ASN A 36 -13.71 7.07 1.55
C ASN A 36 -13.36 6.86 0.07
N LEU A 37 -14.27 7.24 -0.83
CA LEU A 37 -14.03 7.13 -2.27
C LEU A 37 -12.91 8.06 -2.74
N LEU A 38 -12.88 9.30 -2.25
CA LEU A 38 -11.81 10.26 -2.50
C LEU A 38 -10.45 9.72 -2.02
N GLY A 39 -10.39 9.20 -0.79
CA GLY A 39 -9.17 8.59 -0.24
C GLY A 39 -8.66 7.44 -1.10
N ARG A 40 -9.58 6.59 -1.59
CA ARG A 40 -9.25 5.50 -2.53
C ARG A 40 -8.68 6.03 -3.85
N PHE A 41 -9.28 7.05 -4.45
CA PHE A 41 -8.79 7.62 -5.71
C PHE A 41 -7.44 8.33 -5.55
N LEU A 42 -7.22 9.05 -4.45
CA LEU A 42 -5.93 9.69 -4.16
C LEU A 42 -4.82 8.65 -3.97
N SER A 43 -5.10 7.57 -3.22
CA SER A 43 -4.16 6.46 -3.03
C SER A 43 -3.79 5.81 -4.37
N LEU A 44 -4.78 5.51 -5.22
CA LEU A 44 -4.53 4.97 -6.56
C LEU A 44 -3.80 5.95 -7.48
N GLY A 45 -4.05 7.26 -7.32
CA GLY A 45 -3.34 8.31 -8.05
C GLY A 45 -1.85 8.37 -7.70
N ILE A 46 -1.49 8.22 -6.43
CA ILE A 46 -0.08 8.14 -5.99
C ILE A 46 0.61 6.94 -6.65
N VAL A 47 -0.06 5.78 -6.70
CA VAL A 47 0.47 4.58 -7.37
C VAL A 47 0.67 4.85 -8.87
N ALA A 48 -0.31 5.45 -9.55
CA ALA A 48 -0.22 5.79 -10.96
C ALA A 48 0.95 6.74 -11.26
N LEU A 49 1.12 7.80 -10.45
CA LEU A 49 2.24 8.73 -10.55
C LEU A 49 3.58 8.04 -10.30
N GLY A 50 3.67 7.12 -9.34
CA GLY A 50 4.89 6.35 -9.08
C GLY A 50 5.31 5.50 -10.29
N VAL A 51 4.36 4.85 -10.95
CA VAL A 51 4.61 4.06 -12.16
C VAL A 51 5.01 4.95 -13.33
N ASP A 52 4.31 6.08 -13.52
CA ASP A 52 4.63 7.08 -14.55
C ASP A 52 6.04 7.65 -14.37
N LEU A 53 6.44 7.96 -13.14
CA LEU A 53 7.78 8.46 -12.85
C LEU A 53 8.86 7.42 -13.15
N ILE A 54 8.67 6.17 -12.73
CA ILE A 54 9.67 5.12 -12.96
C ILE A 54 9.79 4.85 -14.46
N TRP A 55 8.68 4.64 -15.16
CA TRP A 55 8.73 4.33 -16.58
C TRP A 55 9.14 5.56 -17.41
N GLY A 56 8.52 6.71 -17.17
CA GLY A 56 8.72 7.95 -17.92
C GLY A 56 10.11 8.55 -17.76
N TYR A 57 10.71 8.52 -16.55
CA TYR A 57 12.04 9.10 -16.33
C TYR A 57 13.18 8.08 -16.43
N THR A 58 12.98 6.82 -16.02
CA THR A 58 14.08 5.84 -15.97
C THR A 58 14.06 4.84 -17.13
N GLY A 59 12.95 4.75 -17.88
CA GLY A 59 12.80 3.78 -18.96
C GLY A 59 12.66 2.32 -18.50
N MET A 60 12.61 2.06 -17.19
CA MET A 60 12.46 0.71 -16.63
C MET A 60 10.99 0.38 -16.35
N LEU A 61 10.54 -0.80 -16.78
CA LEU A 61 9.20 -1.30 -16.48
C LEU A 61 9.14 -1.90 -15.07
N SER A 62 8.37 -1.29 -14.17
CA SER A 62 8.10 -1.80 -12.82
C SER A 62 6.95 -2.80 -12.84
N LEU A 63 7.24 -4.09 -13.06
CA LEU A 63 6.21 -5.12 -13.31
C LEU A 63 5.82 -5.97 -12.09
N GLY A 64 6.52 -5.87 -10.96
CA GLY A 64 6.25 -6.71 -9.78
C GLY A 64 6.54 -6.08 -8.43
N GLN A 65 7.10 -4.88 -8.38
CA GLN A 65 7.60 -4.28 -7.12
C GLN A 65 6.48 -3.84 -6.16
N GLY A 66 5.27 -3.61 -6.69
CA GLY A 66 4.11 -3.22 -5.89
C GLY A 66 3.71 -4.26 -4.84
N ILE A 67 4.15 -5.51 -4.99
CA ILE A 67 3.83 -6.55 -4.02
C ILE A 67 4.41 -6.30 -2.63
N PHE A 68 5.64 -5.80 -2.54
CA PHE A 68 6.28 -5.53 -1.25
C PHE A 68 5.53 -4.43 -0.50
N PHE A 69 5.06 -3.42 -1.25
CA PHE A 69 4.17 -2.39 -0.70
C PHE A 69 2.84 -2.98 -0.26
N ALA A 70 2.23 -3.86 -1.09
CA ALA A 70 0.97 -4.52 -0.74
C ALA A 70 1.08 -5.34 0.55
N LEU A 71 2.18 -6.05 0.79
CA LEU A 71 2.41 -6.82 2.02
C LEU A 71 2.42 -5.90 3.27
N GLY A 72 3.08 -4.75 3.20
CA GLY A 72 3.11 -3.78 4.31
C GLY A 72 1.75 -3.11 4.53
N GLY A 73 1.08 -2.72 3.44
CA GLY A 73 -0.29 -2.19 3.50
C GLY A 73 -1.29 -3.21 4.06
N TYR A 74 -1.11 -4.50 3.75
CA TYR A 74 -1.94 -5.57 4.27
C TYR A 74 -1.77 -5.75 5.79
N ALA A 75 -0.53 -5.69 6.29
CA ALA A 75 -0.26 -5.72 7.73
C ALA A 75 -0.96 -4.56 8.47
N LEU A 76 -0.94 -3.35 7.90
CA LEU A 76 -1.67 -2.21 8.45
C LEU A 76 -3.19 -2.42 8.39
N ALA A 77 -3.71 -2.93 7.27
CA ALA A 77 -5.14 -3.22 7.12
C ALA A 77 -5.63 -4.23 8.16
N MET A 78 -4.85 -5.28 8.45
CA MET A 78 -5.18 -6.23 9.52
C MET A 78 -5.33 -5.53 10.87
N TYR A 79 -4.40 -4.65 11.22
CA TYR A 79 -4.45 -3.91 12.47
C TYR A 79 -5.67 -2.99 12.54
N LEU A 80 -5.94 -2.20 11.50
CA LEU A 80 -7.09 -1.30 11.48
C LEU A 80 -8.40 -2.09 11.61
N GLN A 81 -8.54 -3.19 10.86
CA GLN A 81 -9.73 -4.03 10.92
C GLN A 81 -9.93 -4.63 12.32
N LEU A 82 -8.86 -5.12 12.96
CA LEU A 82 -8.95 -5.70 14.30
C LEU A 82 -9.27 -4.66 15.40
N ASN A 83 -8.87 -3.41 15.22
CA ASN A 83 -9.14 -2.34 16.19
C ASN A 83 -10.52 -1.70 16.02
N GLU A 84 -11.15 -1.83 14.84
CA GLU A 84 -12.52 -1.36 14.62
C GLU A 84 -13.59 -2.38 15.08
N LEU A 85 -13.23 -3.65 15.24
CA LEU A 85 -14.15 -4.72 15.63
C LEU A 85 -14.49 -4.71 17.12
N LYS A 86 -15.73 -5.11 17.47
CA LYS A 86 -16.12 -5.37 18.86
C LYS A 86 -15.51 -6.70 19.35
N PRO A 87 -15.32 -6.89 20.68
CA PRO A 87 -14.77 -8.13 21.22
C PRO A 87 -15.57 -9.36 20.77
N GLY A 88 -14.95 -10.26 20.00
CA GLY A 88 -15.55 -11.50 19.51
C GLY A 88 -16.18 -11.43 18.12
N GLU A 89 -16.19 -10.26 17.47
CA GLU A 89 -16.59 -10.14 16.06
C GLU A 89 -15.41 -10.49 15.12
N LEU A 90 -15.75 -11.04 13.95
CA LEU A 90 -14.79 -11.33 12.89
C LEU A 90 -14.88 -10.26 11.80
N PRO A 91 -13.78 -9.96 11.10
CA PRO A 91 -13.83 -9.15 9.89
C PRO A 91 -14.92 -9.63 8.92
N GLU A 92 -15.63 -8.68 8.31
CA GLU A 92 -16.79 -8.97 7.45
C GLU A 92 -16.43 -9.95 6.31
N PHE A 93 -15.24 -9.85 5.72
CA PHE A 93 -14.82 -10.75 4.65
C PHE A 93 -14.68 -12.22 5.11
N PHE A 94 -14.31 -12.50 6.36
CA PHE A 94 -14.23 -13.88 6.86
C PHE A 94 -15.60 -14.55 6.93
N SER A 95 -16.65 -13.77 7.21
CA SER A 95 -18.03 -14.24 7.18
C SER A 95 -18.44 -14.70 5.78
N LEU A 96 -17.97 -14.02 4.72
CA LEU A 96 -18.27 -14.37 3.32
C LEU A 96 -17.66 -15.71 2.91
N TYR A 97 -16.54 -16.11 3.52
CA TYR A 97 -15.85 -17.37 3.25
C TYR A 97 -16.14 -18.49 4.26
N GLY A 98 -17.11 -18.28 5.16
CA GLY A 98 -17.55 -19.28 6.14
C GLY A 98 -16.53 -19.58 7.24
N VAL A 99 -15.62 -18.64 7.53
CA VAL A 99 -14.61 -18.78 8.59
C VAL A 99 -15.25 -18.47 9.94
N LYS A 100 -15.13 -19.43 10.88
CA LYS A 100 -15.84 -19.39 12.18
C LYS A 100 -15.00 -18.87 13.34
N SER A 101 -13.70 -18.74 13.16
CA SER A 101 -12.77 -18.24 14.18
C SER A 101 -11.64 -17.47 13.52
N LEU A 102 -11.09 -16.48 14.23
CA LEU A 102 -9.99 -15.69 13.72
C LEU A 102 -8.75 -16.59 13.58
N PRO A 103 -8.10 -16.63 12.40
CA PRO A 103 -6.88 -17.39 12.23
C PRO A 103 -5.78 -16.93 13.19
N ALA A 104 -4.99 -17.86 13.72
CA ALA A 104 -3.96 -17.56 14.73
C ALA A 104 -2.94 -16.50 14.27
N PHE A 105 -2.65 -16.44 12.97
CA PHE A 105 -1.68 -15.49 12.42
C PHE A 105 -2.16 -14.03 12.42
N TRP A 106 -3.47 -13.77 12.56
CA TRP A 106 -4.02 -12.42 12.68
C TRP A 106 -3.87 -11.86 14.10
N GLN A 107 -3.83 -12.71 15.12
CA GLN A 107 -3.81 -12.29 16.54
C GLN A 107 -2.66 -11.31 16.88
N PRO A 108 -1.42 -11.49 16.39
CA PRO A 108 -0.33 -10.56 16.68
C PRO A 108 -0.58 -9.13 16.16
N PHE A 109 -1.34 -8.98 15.08
CA PHE A 109 -1.67 -7.68 14.48
C PHE A 109 -2.68 -6.87 15.28
N GLY A 110 -3.19 -7.37 16.40
CA GLY A 110 -3.90 -6.52 17.37
C GLY A 110 -2.98 -5.55 18.12
N SER A 111 -1.68 -5.86 18.22
CA SER A 111 -0.72 -5.00 18.92
C SER A 111 -0.16 -3.91 17.99
N PRO A 112 -0.24 -2.61 18.36
CA PRO A 112 0.27 -1.53 17.53
C PRO A 112 1.78 -1.63 17.29
N LEU A 113 2.53 -2.04 18.32
CA LEU A 113 3.99 -2.19 18.22
C LEU A 113 4.39 -3.31 17.25
N PHE A 114 3.69 -4.45 17.34
CA PHE A 114 3.94 -5.56 16.44
C PHE A 114 3.66 -5.16 14.99
N THR A 115 2.52 -4.51 14.75
CA THR A 115 2.13 -4.06 13.41
C THR A 115 3.12 -3.06 12.83
N LEU A 116 3.54 -2.05 13.59
CA LEU A 116 4.52 -1.07 13.13
C LEU A 116 5.84 -1.72 12.70
N VAL A 117 6.32 -2.71 13.44
CA VAL A 117 7.52 -3.48 13.06
C VAL A 117 7.24 -4.34 11.84
N ALA A 118 6.11 -5.05 11.80
CA ALA A 118 5.73 -5.96 10.73
C ALA A 118 5.58 -5.26 9.37
N ILE A 119 5.09 -4.01 9.34
CA ILE A 119 4.96 -3.19 8.12
C ILE A 119 6.29 -3.06 7.38
N TRP A 120 7.41 -2.96 8.11
CA TRP A 120 8.75 -2.85 7.51
C TRP A 120 9.42 -4.21 7.34
N VAL A 121 9.34 -5.05 8.37
CA VAL A 121 10.08 -6.31 8.43
C VAL A 121 9.52 -7.32 7.43
N ILE A 122 8.20 -7.46 7.28
CA ILE A 122 7.62 -8.46 6.38
C ILE A 122 8.00 -8.16 4.92
N PRO A 123 7.76 -6.95 4.37
CA PRO A 123 8.21 -6.63 3.02
C PRO A 123 9.72 -6.76 2.83
N ALA A 124 10.52 -6.32 3.81
CA ALA A 124 11.97 -6.37 3.72
C ALA A 124 12.50 -7.81 3.71
N LEU A 125 11.93 -8.71 4.50
CA LEU A 125 12.30 -10.13 4.49
C LEU A 125 11.97 -10.77 3.15
N VAL A 126 10.75 -10.56 2.63
CA VAL A 126 10.33 -11.14 1.35
C VAL A 126 11.18 -10.56 0.20
N ALA A 127 11.40 -9.24 0.19
CA ALA A 127 12.27 -8.58 -0.78
C ALA A 127 13.72 -9.06 -0.66
N GLY A 128 14.21 -9.27 0.56
CA GLY A 128 15.55 -9.76 0.84
C GLY A 128 15.77 -11.18 0.31
N VAL A 129 14.81 -12.09 0.53
CA VAL A 129 14.87 -13.46 0.01
C VAL A 129 14.84 -13.47 -1.52
N LEU A 130 13.88 -12.77 -2.13
CA LEU A 130 13.79 -12.71 -3.61
C LEU A 130 15.02 -12.02 -4.22
N GLY A 131 15.43 -10.89 -3.63
CA GLY A 131 16.62 -10.15 -4.04
C GLY A 131 17.88 -10.99 -3.94
N TYR A 132 18.08 -11.70 -2.83
CA TYR A 132 19.22 -12.60 -2.65
C TYR A 132 19.28 -13.67 -3.75
N LEU A 133 18.15 -14.31 -4.08
CA LEU A 133 18.08 -15.29 -5.17
C LEU A 133 18.40 -14.67 -6.53
N VAL A 134 17.90 -13.47 -6.81
CA VAL A 134 18.19 -12.73 -8.05
C VAL A 134 19.68 -12.41 -8.16
N PHE A 135 20.27 -11.86 -7.10
CA PHE A 135 21.67 -11.42 -7.11
C PHE A 135 22.64 -12.59 -7.17
N ARG A 136 22.35 -13.69 -6.44
CA ARG A 136 23.14 -14.92 -6.49
C ARG A 136 23.24 -15.47 -7.92
N ASN A 137 22.17 -15.36 -8.69
CA ASN A 137 22.11 -15.82 -10.07
C ASN A 137 22.53 -14.76 -11.10
N ARG A 138 23.00 -13.57 -10.66
CA ARG A 138 23.46 -12.45 -11.50
C ARG A 138 22.48 -12.08 -12.63
N ILE A 139 21.16 -12.15 -12.37
CA ILE A 139 20.12 -11.87 -13.36
C ILE A 139 20.08 -10.36 -13.65
N LYS A 140 20.02 -9.98 -14.92
CA LYS A 140 20.04 -8.57 -15.36
C LYS A 140 19.04 -8.31 -16.49
N GLY A 141 18.68 -7.04 -16.67
CA GLY A 141 17.87 -6.57 -17.79
C GLY A 141 16.46 -7.17 -17.80
N VAL A 142 15.99 -7.56 -18.99
CA VAL A 142 14.62 -8.05 -19.23
C VAL A 142 14.28 -9.28 -18.38
N TYR A 143 15.24 -10.18 -18.16
CA TYR A 143 15.03 -11.38 -17.36
C TYR A 143 14.66 -11.07 -15.91
N PHE A 144 15.18 -9.97 -15.35
CA PHE A 144 14.80 -9.52 -14.02
C PHE A 144 13.33 -9.08 -13.99
N SER A 145 12.90 -8.31 -14.99
CA SER A 145 11.51 -7.88 -15.11
C SER A 145 10.55 -9.06 -15.24
N ILE A 146 10.85 -10.04 -16.09
CA ILE A 146 10.04 -11.27 -16.26
C ILE A 146 9.97 -12.04 -14.93
N LEU A 147 11.09 -12.21 -14.23
CA LEU A 147 11.13 -12.91 -12.95
C LEU A 147 10.25 -12.21 -11.89
N THR A 148 10.34 -10.88 -11.78
CA THR A 148 9.53 -10.12 -10.81
C THR A 148 8.04 -10.16 -11.13
N GLN A 149 7.66 -10.19 -12.42
CA GLN A 149 6.29 -10.34 -12.85
C GLN A 149 5.75 -11.76 -12.59
N ALA A 150 6.56 -12.78 -12.83
CA ALA A 150 6.23 -14.16 -12.48
C ALA A 150 6.05 -14.32 -10.96
N ALA A 151 6.93 -13.73 -10.16
CA ALA A 151 6.78 -13.71 -8.71
C ALA A 151 5.45 -13.05 -8.31
N LEU A 152 5.13 -11.87 -8.85
CA LEU A 152 3.85 -11.20 -8.60
C LEU A 152 2.65 -12.12 -8.88
N LEU A 153 2.64 -12.83 -10.02
CA LEU A 153 1.58 -13.78 -10.36
C LEU A 153 1.49 -14.95 -9.37
N VAL A 154 2.63 -15.51 -8.96
CA VAL A 154 2.67 -16.59 -7.96
C VAL A 154 2.04 -16.12 -6.65
N PHE A 155 2.42 -14.95 -6.15
CA PHE A 155 1.84 -14.40 -4.93
C PHE A 155 0.36 -14.08 -5.08
N PHE A 156 -0.06 -13.48 -6.20
CA PHE A 156 -1.47 -13.21 -6.46
C PHE A 156 -2.30 -14.49 -6.41
N ASN A 157 -1.84 -15.56 -7.06
CA ASN A 157 -2.51 -16.85 -7.03
C ASN A 157 -2.47 -17.48 -5.64
N PHE A 158 -1.35 -17.36 -4.93
CA PHE A 158 -1.19 -17.88 -3.57
C PHE A 158 -2.18 -17.23 -2.59
N PHE A 159 -2.28 -15.90 -2.59
CA PHE A 159 -3.20 -15.18 -1.70
C PHE A 159 -4.65 -15.43 -2.05
N ASN A 160 -5.02 -15.42 -3.34
CA ASN A 160 -6.38 -15.76 -3.75
C ASN A 160 -6.74 -17.23 -3.46
N GLY A 161 -5.75 -18.13 -3.43
CA GLY A 161 -5.94 -19.52 -2.99
C GLY A 161 -6.16 -19.66 -1.49
N GLN A 162 -5.86 -18.62 -0.69
CA GLN A 162 -5.89 -18.65 0.78
C GLN A 162 -6.92 -17.71 1.42
N GLN A 163 -8.03 -17.41 0.74
CA GLN A 163 -9.10 -16.52 1.24
C GLN A 163 -9.71 -16.91 2.60
N LYS A 164 -9.57 -18.18 3.01
CA LYS A 164 -10.02 -18.64 4.35
C LYS A 164 -9.06 -18.29 5.48
N LEU A 165 -7.83 -17.93 5.12
CA LEU A 165 -6.79 -17.54 6.06
C LEU A 165 -6.61 -16.04 5.99
N ILE A 166 -6.49 -15.49 4.78
CA ILE A 166 -6.02 -14.14 4.49
C ILE A 166 -7.17 -13.31 3.96
#